data_AF-K2CDH7-F1
#
_entry.id   AF-K2CDH7-F1
#
_cell.length_a   1.000
_cell.length_b   1.000
_cell.length_c   1.000
_cell.angle_alpha   90.00
_cell.angle_beta   90.00
_cell.angle_gamma   90.00
#
_symmetry.space_group_name_H-M   'P 1'
#
loop_
_entity.id
_entity.type
_entity.pdbx_description
1 polymer ?
#
loop_
_entity_poly.entity_id
_entity_poly.type
_entity_poly.pdbx_seq_one_letter_code
_entity_poly.pdbx_strand_id
1 'polypeptide(L)'
;MEATLNKVMRRIVLAGSLIVSACSYAAETHTSGGNFAGNATPTKYVLTISAIEFHKVGDGATVFVPFVDTSAEWDIASANPDANIGTMSSTKSLPAGTYDKIRFTVSKTMTIQGATASLNGGAPCRTESDAQTVTNPFGAGVLDIGYLGARDGAASEPETVTVPSGSDVEASSDFTDLGTSFRGVLTLPNTFTISGTGGLPTIKLKFDVTNAMQFVVLPDQTNRCIVFPGPPSLAVDVT
;
A
#
# COMPACT_ATOMS: atom_id res chain seq x y z
N MET A 1 34.16 -38.31 -10.16
CA MET A 1 34.15 -37.07 -9.39
C MET A 1 33.02 -36.21 -9.92
N GLU A 2 31.85 -36.32 -9.30
CA GLU A 2 30.74 -35.38 -9.53
C GLU A 2 31.12 -34.05 -8.89
N ALA A 3 31.23 -32.99 -9.70
CA ALA A 3 31.36 -31.64 -9.19
C ALA A 3 29.97 -31.15 -8.79
N THR A 4 29.67 -31.23 -7.50
CA THR A 4 28.50 -30.60 -6.89
C THR A 4 28.62 -29.08 -7.07
N LEU A 5 27.97 -28.56 -8.10
CA LEU A 5 27.86 -27.13 -8.37
C LEU A 5 26.96 -26.52 -7.28
N ASN A 6 27.57 -26.02 -6.21
CA ASN A 6 26.90 -25.23 -5.18
C ASN A 6 26.24 -24.02 -5.86
N LYS A 7 24.94 -24.12 -6.10
CA LYS A 7 24.09 -23.04 -6.61
C LYS A 7 23.98 -22.00 -5.51
N VAL A 8 24.88 -21.01 -5.55
CA VAL A 8 24.87 -19.86 -4.64
C VAL A 8 23.57 -19.09 -4.87
N MET A 9 22.59 -19.29 -3.99
CA MET A 9 21.42 -18.43 -3.84
C MET A 9 21.94 -17.06 -3.37
N ARG A 10 22.16 -16.15 -4.31
CA ARG A 10 22.58 -14.77 -3.99
C ARG A 10 21.37 -14.06 -3.37
N ARG A 11 21.50 -13.68 -2.09
CA ARG A 11 20.57 -12.72 -1.45
C ARG A 11 20.65 -11.40 -2.20
N ILE A 12 19.56 -10.96 -2.80
CA ILE A 12 19.41 -9.64 -3.42
C ILE A 12 18.52 -8.81 -2.48
N VAL A 13 19.01 -7.63 -2.10
CA VAL A 13 18.24 -6.64 -1.33
C VAL A 13 17.73 -5.61 -2.33
N LEU A 14 16.42 -5.35 -2.28
CA LEU A 14 15.65 -4.56 -3.21
C LEU A 14 15.03 -3.39 -2.43
N ALA A 15 15.20 -2.18 -2.96
CA ALA A 15 14.48 -0.99 -2.52
C ALA A 15 13.75 -0.46 -3.76
N GLY A 16 12.43 -0.55 -3.75
CA GLY A 16 11.55 0.17 -4.66
C GLY A 16 10.50 0.85 -3.79
N SER A 17 10.03 2.02 -4.19
CA SER A 17 8.82 2.60 -3.60
C SER A 17 7.68 2.23 -4.52
N LEU A 18 6.90 1.19 -4.19
CA LEU A 18 5.51 1.19 -4.62
C LEU A 18 4.86 2.33 -3.86
N ILE A 19 4.95 3.53 -4.44
CA ILE A 19 3.98 4.56 -4.18
C ILE A 19 2.68 3.91 -4.67
N VAL A 20 1.85 3.41 -3.76
CA VAL A 20 0.50 2.95 -4.10
C VAL A 20 -0.25 4.20 -4.56
N SER A 21 -0.04 4.58 -5.83
CA SER A 21 -0.29 5.93 -6.34
C SER A 21 -1.75 6.35 -6.32
N ALA A 22 -2.64 5.42 -5.98
CA ALA A 22 -4.06 5.65 -5.73
C ALA A 22 -4.35 6.44 -4.44
N CYS A 23 -3.50 6.30 -3.41
CA CYS A 23 -3.67 7.06 -2.17
C CYS A 23 -2.83 8.35 -2.14
N SER A 24 -1.92 8.54 -3.12
CA SER A 24 -0.94 9.64 -3.14
C SER A 24 -1.50 11.03 -3.38
N TYR A 25 -2.79 11.18 -3.63
CA TYR A 25 -3.38 12.48 -3.98
C TYR A 25 -3.85 13.32 -2.80
N ALA A 26 -3.73 12.85 -1.56
CA ALA A 26 -4.09 13.70 -0.42
C ALA A 26 -2.99 14.72 -0.04
N ALA A 27 -1.73 14.53 -0.49
CA ALA A 27 -0.59 15.35 -0.07
C ALA A 27 -0.39 16.69 -0.82
N GLU A 28 -1.07 16.96 -1.93
CA GLU A 28 -0.88 18.22 -2.67
C GLU A 28 -2.21 18.98 -2.81
N THR A 29 -2.32 20.10 -2.08
CA THR A 29 -3.20 21.28 -2.26
C THR A 29 -3.99 21.73 -1.01
N HIS A 30 -3.35 21.85 0.15
CA HIS A 30 -3.97 22.52 1.30
C HIS A 30 -3.18 23.72 1.82
N THR A 31 -2.68 24.57 0.92
CA THR A 31 -2.02 25.84 1.28
C THR A 31 -2.94 27.07 1.36
N SER A 32 -4.27 26.93 1.23
CA SER A 32 -5.12 28.13 1.13
C SER A 32 -6.52 28.12 1.77
N GLY A 33 -6.97 27.08 2.51
CA GLY A 33 -8.30 27.18 3.15
C GLY A 33 -8.71 26.13 4.19
N GLY A 34 -8.16 24.91 4.15
CA GLY A 34 -8.37 23.90 5.18
C GLY A 34 -7.24 23.93 6.21
N ASN A 35 -7.54 23.90 7.50
CA ASN A 35 -6.52 23.72 8.54
C ASN A 35 -6.01 22.27 8.47
N PHE A 36 -5.03 22.03 7.60
CA PHE A 36 -4.34 20.75 7.51
C PHE A 36 -3.79 20.38 8.90
N ALA A 37 -4.29 19.28 9.45
CA ALA A 37 -3.96 18.86 10.81
C ALA A 37 -2.59 18.17 10.87
N GLY A 38 -2.16 17.60 9.74
CA GLY A 38 -0.89 16.91 9.59
C GLY A 38 -1.05 15.51 9.04
N ASN A 39 0.10 14.87 8.82
CA ASN A 39 0.19 13.45 8.56
C ASN A 39 0.43 12.69 9.86
N ALA A 40 0.04 11.42 9.89
CA ALA A 40 0.38 10.51 10.98
C ALA A 40 0.87 9.17 10.42
N THR A 41 1.71 8.50 11.21
CA THR A 41 2.03 7.09 11.01
C THR A 41 0.94 6.25 11.69
N PRO A 42 0.21 5.39 10.96
CA PRO A 42 -0.77 4.50 11.57
C PRO A 42 -0.10 3.58 12.58
N THR A 43 -0.82 3.24 13.64
CA THR A 43 -0.48 2.13 14.54
C THR A 43 -1.05 0.80 14.07
N LYS A 44 -2.03 0.84 13.15
CA LYS A 44 -2.58 -0.30 12.43
C LYS A 44 -2.83 0.09 10.98
N TYR A 45 -2.42 -0.76 10.06
CA TYR A 45 -2.74 -0.60 8.65
C TYR A 45 -2.85 -1.99 8.03
N VAL A 46 -4.07 -2.51 7.93
CA VAL A 46 -4.34 -3.83 7.36
C VAL A 46 -4.68 -3.71 5.88
N LEU A 47 -3.87 -4.35 5.04
CA LEU A 47 -4.12 -4.49 3.61
C LEU A 47 -4.38 -5.96 3.26
N THR A 48 -5.21 -6.19 2.26
CA THR A 48 -5.41 -7.50 1.65
C THR A 48 -4.71 -7.55 0.28
N ILE A 49 -3.73 -8.42 0.09
CA ILE A 49 -3.19 -8.73 -1.26
C ILE A 49 -3.80 -10.05 -1.71
N SER A 50 -4.41 -10.04 -2.89
CA SER A 50 -5.10 -11.19 -3.47
C SER A 50 -4.32 -11.91 -4.55
N ALA A 51 -3.32 -11.25 -5.14
CA ALA A 51 -2.47 -11.87 -6.16
C ALA A 51 -1.06 -11.26 -6.22
N ILE A 52 -0.09 -12.13 -6.52
CA ILE A 52 1.25 -11.78 -6.99
C ILE A 52 1.50 -12.47 -8.31
N GLU A 53 2.01 -11.73 -9.29
CA GLU A 53 2.33 -12.23 -10.61
C GLU A 53 3.67 -11.67 -11.09
N PHE A 54 4.38 -12.36 -11.98
CA PHE A 54 5.65 -11.92 -12.52
C PHE A 54 5.64 -11.82 -14.04
N HIS A 55 6.26 -10.76 -14.57
CA HIS A 55 6.49 -10.63 -16.00
C HIS A 55 7.80 -11.33 -16.36
N LYS A 56 7.76 -12.21 -17.36
CA LYS A 56 8.91 -12.90 -17.90
C LYS A 56 9.48 -12.10 -19.07
N VAL A 57 10.79 -11.86 -19.05
CA VAL A 57 11.50 -11.17 -20.14
C VAL A 57 11.26 -11.92 -21.46
N GLY A 58 10.80 -11.19 -22.46
CA GLY A 58 10.47 -11.71 -23.79
C GLY A 58 8.98 -11.99 -24.02
N ASP A 59 8.16 -12.02 -22.96
CA ASP A 59 6.71 -12.06 -23.10
C ASP A 59 6.16 -10.65 -23.46
N GLY A 60 4.89 -10.59 -23.85
CA GLY A 60 4.21 -9.31 -24.09
C GLY A 60 4.04 -8.52 -22.79
N ALA A 61 4.12 -7.19 -22.86
CA ALA A 61 4.16 -6.30 -21.68
C ALA A 61 2.98 -6.44 -20.69
N THR A 62 1.85 -7.02 -21.11
CA THR A 62 0.64 -7.25 -20.30
C THR A 62 0.53 -8.68 -19.77
N VAL A 63 1.42 -9.58 -20.20
CA VAL A 63 1.42 -11.01 -19.85
C VAL A 63 2.23 -11.19 -18.56
N PHE A 64 1.56 -11.65 -17.51
CA PHE A 64 2.19 -11.98 -16.24
C PHE A 64 1.84 -13.41 -15.86
N VAL A 65 2.83 -14.11 -15.29
CA VAL A 65 2.72 -15.46 -14.78
C VAL A 65 2.24 -15.40 -13.33
N PRO A 66 1.10 -16.02 -12.98
CA PRO A 66 0.62 -16.08 -11.60
C PRO A 66 1.59 -16.82 -10.69
N PHE A 67 1.90 -16.22 -9.54
CA PHE A 67 2.69 -16.82 -8.48
C PHE A 67 1.82 -17.10 -7.26
N VAL A 68 1.15 -16.07 -6.73
CA VAL A 68 0.19 -16.22 -5.62
C VAL A 68 -1.19 -15.84 -6.13
N ASP A 69 -2.20 -16.65 -5.82
CA ASP A 69 -3.61 -16.39 -6.11
C ASP A 69 -4.53 -16.58 -4.89
N THR A 70 -3.94 -16.73 -3.71
CA THR A 70 -4.67 -16.75 -2.43
C THR A 70 -4.60 -15.37 -1.80
N SER A 71 -5.73 -14.92 -1.24
CA SER A 71 -5.77 -13.67 -0.50
C SER A 71 -5.21 -13.82 0.90
N ALA A 72 -4.45 -12.82 1.34
CA ALA A 72 -3.95 -12.72 2.71
C ALA A 72 -4.02 -11.27 3.18
N GLU A 73 -4.28 -11.11 4.47
CA GLU A 73 -4.28 -9.83 5.16
C GLU A 73 -2.98 -9.65 5.94
N TRP A 74 -2.39 -8.46 5.87
CA TRP A 74 -1.26 -8.09 6.72
C TRP A 74 -1.49 -6.75 7.35
N ASP A 75 -1.22 -6.68 8.65
CA ASP A 75 -1.03 -5.42 9.35
C ASP A 75 0.38 -4.89 9.08
N ILE A 76 0.48 -4.00 8.10
CA ILE A 76 1.74 -3.44 7.62
C ILE A 76 2.29 -2.34 8.54
N ALA A 77 1.52 -1.87 9.51
CA ALA A 77 1.96 -0.91 10.53
C ALA A 77 2.56 -1.57 11.77
N SER A 78 2.23 -2.85 12.02
CA SER A 78 2.75 -3.61 13.17
C SER A 78 4.24 -3.95 13.08
N ALA A 79 4.81 -3.84 11.88
CA ALA A 79 6.22 -4.10 11.63
C ALA A 79 7.02 -2.80 11.72
N ASN A 80 8.24 -2.87 12.25
CA ASN A 80 9.19 -1.77 12.10
C ASN A 80 9.34 -1.41 10.61
N PRO A 81 9.66 -0.15 10.25
CA PRO A 81 10.04 0.20 8.89
C PRO A 81 11.07 -0.81 8.37
N ASP A 82 10.84 -1.33 7.16
CA ASP A 82 11.67 -2.35 6.49
C ASP A 82 11.67 -3.76 7.10
N ALA A 83 10.90 -4.02 8.16
CA ALA A 83 10.75 -5.38 8.68
C ALA A 83 9.86 -6.23 7.76
N ASN A 84 10.18 -7.51 7.67
CA ASN A 84 9.41 -8.45 6.86
C ASN A 84 8.04 -8.66 7.53
N ILE A 85 6.98 -8.17 6.91
CA ILE A 85 5.61 -8.29 7.44
C ILE A 85 4.99 -9.67 7.17
N GLY A 86 5.64 -10.49 6.35
CA GLY A 86 5.14 -11.80 5.95
C GLY A 86 6.02 -12.45 4.89
N THR A 87 5.78 -13.74 4.67
CA THR A 87 6.35 -14.49 3.54
C THR A 87 5.18 -15.09 2.77
N MET A 88 5.10 -14.80 1.47
CA MET A 88 4.17 -15.53 0.61
C MET A 88 4.92 -16.64 -0.12
N SER A 89 4.59 -17.88 0.23
CA SER A 89 5.01 -19.06 -0.51
C SER A 89 3.95 -19.39 -1.55
N SER A 90 4.37 -19.46 -2.82
CA SER A 90 3.52 -19.92 -3.90
C SER A 90 3.31 -21.44 -3.84
N THR A 91 2.10 -21.90 -4.17
CA THR A 91 1.83 -23.31 -4.55
C THR A 91 2.04 -23.55 -6.05
N LYS A 92 2.19 -22.49 -6.84
CA LYS A 92 2.38 -22.50 -8.29
C LYS A 92 3.86 -22.40 -8.69
N SER A 93 4.26 -23.16 -9.69
CA SER A 93 5.61 -23.06 -10.25
C SER A 93 5.71 -21.86 -11.20
N LEU A 94 6.88 -21.22 -11.21
CA LEU A 94 7.25 -20.29 -12.27
C LEU A 94 7.96 -21.04 -13.40
N PRO A 95 7.58 -20.85 -14.68
CA PRO A 95 8.32 -21.39 -15.81
C PRO A 95 9.79 -20.96 -15.81
N ALA A 96 10.64 -21.76 -16.46
CA ALA A 96 12.04 -21.38 -16.63
C ALA A 96 12.17 -20.10 -17.47
N GLY A 97 13.04 -19.19 -17.03
CA GLY A 97 13.32 -17.92 -17.69
C GLY A 97 13.68 -16.81 -16.72
N THR A 98 13.87 -15.62 -17.28
CA THR A 98 14.26 -14.40 -16.55
C THR A 98 13.03 -13.50 -16.35
N TYR A 99 12.92 -12.87 -15.19
CA TYR A 99 11.78 -12.04 -14.80
C TYR A 99 12.26 -10.64 -14.38
N ASP A 100 11.54 -9.61 -14.79
CA ASP A 100 11.92 -8.19 -14.67
C ASP A 100 10.84 -7.30 -14.03
N LYS A 101 9.59 -7.78 -13.91
CA LYS A 101 8.52 -7.04 -13.22
C LYS A 101 7.72 -7.95 -12.29
N ILE A 102 7.15 -7.34 -11.27
CA ILE A 102 6.18 -7.95 -10.36
C ILE A 102 4.88 -7.15 -10.39
N ARG A 103 3.75 -7.83 -10.27
CA ARG A 103 2.41 -7.24 -10.24
C ARG A 103 1.66 -7.70 -9.01
N PHE A 104 1.04 -6.76 -8.32
CA PHE A 104 0.26 -6.99 -7.10
C PHE A 104 -1.19 -6.63 -7.36
N THR A 105 -2.12 -7.39 -6.78
CA THR A 105 -3.53 -6.99 -6.67
C THR A 105 -3.87 -6.79 -5.20
N VAL A 106 -4.31 -5.59 -4.83
CA VAL A 106 -4.56 -5.15 -3.45
C VAL A 106 -6.00 -4.69 -3.31
N SER A 107 -6.70 -5.06 -2.24
CA SER A 107 -8.05 -4.59 -1.94
C SER A 107 -8.10 -3.06 -1.78
N LYS A 108 -9.19 -2.43 -2.24
CA LYS A 108 -9.46 -1.02 -1.92
C LYS A 108 -9.95 -0.80 -0.50
N THR A 109 -10.50 -1.84 0.11
CA THR A 109 -10.93 -1.85 1.50
C THR A 109 -9.75 -2.25 2.38
N MET A 110 -9.46 -1.41 3.37
CA MET A 110 -8.35 -1.54 4.31
C MET A 110 -8.81 -1.11 5.70
N THR A 111 -8.09 -1.55 6.74
CA THR A 111 -8.34 -1.08 8.11
C THR A 111 -7.18 -0.22 8.56
N ILE A 112 -7.44 1.02 8.97
CA ILE A 112 -6.41 1.95 9.47
C ILE A 112 -6.70 2.33 10.92
N GLN A 113 -5.67 2.66 11.69
CA GLN A 113 -5.78 3.22 13.03
C GLN A 113 -4.65 4.20 13.24
N GLY A 114 -4.97 5.40 13.72
CA GLY A 114 -3.95 6.38 14.05
C GLY A 114 -4.53 7.69 14.57
N ALA A 115 -3.63 8.54 15.04
CA ALA A 115 -3.94 9.88 15.48
C ALA A 115 -2.80 10.84 15.13
N THR A 116 -3.14 12.08 14.83
CA THR A 116 -2.17 13.18 14.79
C THR A 116 -1.59 13.45 16.18
N ALA A 117 -0.42 14.12 16.23
CA ALA A 117 0.01 14.76 17.46
C ALA A 117 -1.00 15.86 17.88
N SER A 118 -0.98 16.26 19.16
CA SER A 118 -1.83 17.36 19.62
C SER A 118 -1.60 18.60 18.75
N LEU A 119 -2.69 19.15 18.21
CA LEU A 119 -2.65 20.33 17.37
C LEU A 119 -2.46 21.58 18.26
N ASN A 120 -1.77 22.61 17.75
CA ASN A 120 -1.69 23.89 18.46
C ASN A 120 -3.10 24.46 18.61
N GLY A 121 -3.61 24.51 19.85
CA GLY A 121 -4.95 25.03 20.14
C GLY A 121 -6.08 23.99 20.13
N GLY A 122 -5.79 22.68 20.23
CA GLY A 122 -6.81 21.72 20.70
C GLY A 122 -6.44 20.25 20.52
N ALA A 123 -7.44 19.40 20.67
CA ALA A 123 -7.27 17.95 20.70
C ALA A 123 -6.74 17.38 19.37
N PRO A 124 -6.02 16.24 19.41
CA PRO A 124 -5.57 15.53 18.21
C PRO A 124 -6.76 15.01 17.40
N CYS A 125 -6.59 14.96 16.09
CA CYS A 125 -7.42 14.19 15.19
C CYS A 125 -7.11 12.69 15.32
N ARG A 126 -8.13 11.83 15.31
CA ARG A 126 -7.99 10.36 15.41
C ARG A 126 -9.03 9.62 14.58
N THR A 127 -8.72 8.37 14.24
CA THR A 127 -9.70 7.40 13.68
C THR A 127 -10.71 6.95 14.73
N GLU A 128 -11.90 6.54 14.27
CA GLU A 128 -13.00 6.02 15.09
C GLU A 128 -13.51 4.68 14.54
N SER A 129 -14.16 3.87 15.37
CA SER A 129 -14.70 2.57 14.93
C SER A 129 -15.89 2.66 13.98
N ASP A 130 -16.58 3.82 13.94
CA ASP A 130 -17.72 4.07 13.05
C ASP A 130 -17.29 4.89 11.83
N ALA A 131 -16.71 4.19 10.85
CA ALA A 131 -16.23 4.79 9.61
C ALA A 131 -17.39 5.43 8.82
N GLN A 132 -17.52 6.75 8.89
CA GLN A 132 -18.54 7.47 8.13
C GLN A 132 -17.92 8.16 6.91
N THR A 133 -18.37 7.80 5.72
CA THR A 133 -17.94 8.47 4.49
C THR A 133 -18.59 9.84 4.38
N VAL A 134 -17.78 10.86 4.10
CA VAL A 134 -18.25 12.23 3.84
C VAL A 134 -17.74 12.73 2.50
N THR A 135 -18.58 13.50 1.81
CA THR A 135 -18.15 14.29 0.66
C THR A 135 -17.11 15.29 1.14
N ASN A 136 -15.97 15.28 0.46
CA ASN A 136 -14.86 16.14 0.79
C ASN A 136 -15.20 17.59 0.39
N PRO A 137 -15.23 18.55 1.34
CA PRO A 137 -15.57 19.94 1.03
C PRO A 137 -14.47 20.69 0.25
N PHE A 138 -13.33 20.06 -0.05
CA PHE A 138 -12.16 20.72 -0.63
C PHE A 138 -12.13 20.74 -2.18
N GLY A 139 -13.10 20.14 -2.87
CA GLY A 139 -13.27 20.23 -4.33
C GLY A 139 -12.45 19.22 -5.16
N ALA A 140 -12.44 19.42 -6.49
CA ALA A 140 -11.82 18.50 -7.45
C ALA A 140 -10.28 18.43 -7.28
N GLY A 141 -9.72 17.21 -7.44
CA GLY A 141 -8.27 16.94 -7.28
C GLY A 141 -7.88 16.35 -5.93
N VAL A 142 -8.81 16.29 -4.95
CA VAL A 142 -8.66 15.51 -3.71
C VAL A 142 -9.50 14.22 -3.84
N LEU A 143 -9.24 13.21 -3.01
CA LEU A 143 -10.22 12.14 -2.77
C LEU A 143 -11.55 12.79 -2.40
N ASP A 144 -12.54 12.71 -3.30
CA ASP A 144 -13.87 13.32 -3.16
C ASP A 144 -14.66 12.73 -1.97
N ILE A 145 -14.18 11.61 -1.44
CA ILE A 145 -14.72 10.96 -0.24
C ILE A 145 -13.59 10.79 0.78
N GLY A 146 -13.82 11.28 1.98
CA GLY A 146 -12.99 11.03 3.16
C GLY A 146 -13.79 10.35 4.28
N TYR A 147 -13.13 10.10 5.40
CA TYR A 147 -13.70 9.39 6.54
C TYR A 147 -13.79 10.28 7.77
N LEU A 148 -14.89 10.25 8.52
CA LEU A 148 -15.01 11.08 9.72
C LEU A 148 -14.26 10.48 10.91
N GLY A 149 -13.28 11.23 11.39
CA GLY A 149 -12.61 11.03 12.67
C GLY A 149 -13.07 12.02 13.75
N ALA A 150 -12.56 11.85 14.97
CA ALA A 150 -12.85 12.72 16.11
C ALA A 150 -11.67 13.61 16.51
N ARG A 151 -12.00 14.66 17.25
CA ARG A 151 -11.06 15.62 17.86
C ARG A 151 -11.36 15.83 19.34
N ASP A 152 -11.18 14.79 20.13
CA ASP A 152 -11.55 14.76 21.56
C ASP A 152 -10.42 14.26 22.50
N GLY A 153 -9.26 13.89 21.95
CA GLY A 153 -8.12 13.40 22.72
C GLY A 153 -8.27 11.98 23.27
N ALA A 154 -9.33 11.25 22.93
CA ALA A 154 -9.46 9.84 23.25
C ALA A 154 -8.49 8.97 22.44
N ALA A 155 -8.43 7.68 22.75
CA ALA A 155 -7.61 6.74 21.98
C ALA A 155 -8.19 6.56 20.57
N SER A 156 -7.32 6.45 19.56
CA SER A 156 -7.73 6.08 18.19
C SER A 156 -8.28 4.65 18.16
N GLU A 157 -9.32 4.41 17.38
CA GLU A 157 -9.90 3.09 17.16
C GLU A 157 -9.67 2.62 15.71
N PRO A 158 -9.64 1.30 15.44
CA PRO A 158 -9.55 0.79 14.07
C PRO A 158 -10.76 1.19 13.23
N GLU A 159 -10.50 1.70 12.03
CA GLU A 159 -11.49 2.20 11.10
C GLU A 159 -11.37 1.47 9.76
N THR A 160 -12.49 0.97 9.21
CA THR A 160 -12.50 0.33 7.89
C THR A 160 -12.79 1.36 6.82
N VAL A 161 -11.82 1.58 5.95
CA VAL A 161 -11.89 2.56 4.86
C VAL A 161 -11.86 1.85 3.51
N THR A 162 -12.64 2.33 2.56
CA THR A 162 -12.73 1.83 1.18
C THR A 162 -12.44 2.95 0.21
N VAL A 163 -11.28 2.91 -0.43
CA VAL A 163 -10.93 3.94 -1.42
C VAL A 163 -11.94 3.89 -2.57
N PRO A 164 -12.63 5.00 -2.90
CA PRO A 164 -13.63 5.01 -3.96
C PRO A 164 -13.01 4.76 -5.34
N SER A 165 -13.82 4.24 -6.27
CA SER A 165 -13.47 4.17 -7.70
C SER A 165 -13.63 5.53 -8.37
N GLY A 166 -12.73 5.85 -9.31
CA GLY A 166 -12.90 7.03 -10.17
C GLY A 166 -12.35 8.34 -9.61
N SER A 167 -11.33 8.31 -8.74
CA SER A 167 -10.52 9.51 -8.49
C SER A 167 -9.85 9.96 -9.79
N ASP A 168 -9.85 11.25 -10.10
CA ASP A 168 -9.23 11.90 -11.29
C ASP A 168 -7.70 11.76 -11.36
N VAL A 169 -7.13 10.75 -10.70
CA VAL A 169 -5.72 10.42 -10.74
C VAL A 169 -5.39 9.92 -12.13
N GLU A 170 -4.59 10.71 -12.85
CA GLU A 170 -3.95 10.37 -14.12
C GLU A 170 -3.59 8.88 -14.15
N ALA A 171 -4.03 8.18 -15.20
CA ALA A 171 -3.74 6.76 -15.38
C ALA A 171 -2.22 6.54 -15.45
N SER A 172 -1.62 6.11 -14.34
CA SER A 172 -0.25 5.61 -14.37
C SER A 172 -0.24 4.27 -15.10
N SER A 173 0.72 4.06 -16.01
CA SER A 173 0.91 2.76 -16.68
C SER A 173 1.18 1.63 -15.69
N ASP A 174 1.62 1.97 -14.49
CA ASP A 174 1.97 1.05 -13.41
C ASP A 174 0.80 0.80 -12.45
N PHE A 175 -0.39 1.35 -12.74
CA PHE A 175 -1.56 1.24 -11.89
C PHE A 175 -2.84 0.98 -12.69
N THR A 176 -3.72 0.12 -12.18
CA THR A 176 -5.04 -0.12 -12.76
C THR A 176 -6.08 -0.28 -11.67
N ASP A 177 -7.16 0.50 -11.78
CA ASP A 177 -8.36 0.32 -10.98
C ASP A 177 -9.21 -0.83 -11.54
N LEU A 178 -9.49 -1.84 -10.70
CA LEU A 178 -10.31 -3.02 -11.05
C LEU A 178 -11.71 -2.97 -10.39
N GLY A 179 -12.15 -1.81 -9.92
CA GLY A 179 -13.41 -1.61 -9.20
C GLY A 179 -13.26 -1.83 -7.70
N THR A 180 -13.10 -3.09 -7.27
CA THR A 180 -12.98 -3.46 -5.84
C THR A 180 -11.53 -3.61 -5.36
N SER A 181 -10.58 -3.61 -6.29
CA SER A 181 -9.15 -3.73 -6.01
C SER A 181 -8.33 -2.81 -6.90
N PHE A 182 -7.09 -2.62 -6.50
CA PHE A 182 -6.05 -1.97 -7.26
C PHE A 182 -5.06 -2.99 -7.77
N ARG A 183 -4.52 -2.75 -8.97
CA ARG A 183 -3.41 -3.51 -9.51
C ARG A 183 -2.23 -2.59 -9.73
N GLY A 184 -1.10 -2.93 -9.11
CA GLY A 184 0.17 -2.19 -9.23
C GLY A 184 1.22 -3.04 -9.93
N VAL A 185 2.01 -2.44 -10.84
CA VAL A 185 3.17 -3.07 -11.49
C VAL A 185 4.43 -2.38 -11.02
N LEU A 186 5.46 -3.17 -10.70
CA LEU A 186 6.78 -2.69 -10.30
C LEU A 186 7.84 -3.31 -11.18
N THR A 187 8.71 -2.47 -11.72
CA THR A 187 9.93 -2.93 -12.36
C THR A 187 10.93 -3.33 -11.28
N LEU A 188 11.45 -4.55 -11.38
CA LEU A 188 12.49 -5.04 -10.49
C LEU A 188 13.81 -4.35 -10.86
N PRO A 189 14.55 -3.79 -9.90
CA PRO A 189 15.83 -3.15 -10.19
C PRO A 189 16.89 -4.15 -10.69
N ASN A 190 16.72 -5.44 -10.40
CA ASN A 190 17.50 -6.53 -10.96
C ASN A 190 16.56 -7.67 -11.39
N THR A 191 16.85 -8.27 -12.54
CA THR A 191 16.12 -9.47 -12.98
C THR A 191 16.55 -10.70 -12.18
N PHE A 192 15.65 -11.67 -12.00
CA PHE A 192 16.00 -13.01 -11.48
C PHE A 192 15.67 -14.10 -12.50
N THR A 193 16.34 -15.26 -12.39
CA THR A 193 16.18 -16.37 -13.35
C THR A 193 15.78 -17.67 -12.65
N ILE A 194 14.73 -18.31 -13.16
CA ILE A 194 14.32 -19.66 -12.79
C ILE A 194 14.89 -20.65 -13.80
N SER A 195 15.71 -21.61 -13.35
CA SER A 195 16.40 -22.57 -14.22
C SER A 195 15.64 -23.90 -14.43
N GLY A 196 14.34 -23.95 -14.15
CA GLY A 196 13.48 -25.14 -14.33
C GLY A 196 13.58 -26.23 -13.25
N THR A 197 14.72 -26.37 -12.56
CA THR A 197 14.95 -27.35 -11.48
C THR A 197 15.26 -26.70 -10.11
N GLY A 198 15.22 -25.37 -10.02
CA GLY A 198 15.47 -24.64 -8.78
C GLY A 198 14.24 -24.50 -7.90
N GLY A 199 14.44 -24.36 -6.59
CA GLY A 199 13.38 -23.95 -5.66
C GLY A 199 12.78 -22.59 -6.07
N LEU A 200 11.51 -22.39 -5.76
CA LEU A 200 10.83 -21.12 -6.00
C LEU A 200 11.49 -20.01 -5.18
N PRO A 201 11.54 -18.77 -5.72
CA PRO A 201 12.08 -17.66 -4.96
C PRO A 201 11.16 -17.38 -3.77
N THR A 202 11.77 -17.02 -2.65
CA THR A 202 11.05 -16.45 -1.52
C THR A 202 10.86 -14.96 -1.77
N ILE A 203 9.61 -14.50 -1.74
CA ILE A 203 9.29 -13.07 -1.82
C ILE A 203 9.08 -12.54 -0.41
N LYS A 204 9.79 -11.47 -0.07
CA LYS A 204 9.55 -10.70 1.15
C LYS A 204 9.04 -9.33 0.77
N LEU A 205 8.00 -8.90 1.45
CA LEU A 205 7.43 -7.58 1.30
C LEU A 205 7.81 -6.75 2.52
N LYS A 206 8.26 -5.53 2.28
CA LYS A 206 8.65 -4.55 3.28
C LYS A 206 7.83 -3.30 3.05
N PHE A 207 7.09 -2.89 4.07
CA PHE A 207 6.27 -1.70 3.99
C PHE A 207 6.84 -0.63 4.91
N ASP A 208 6.72 0.62 4.47
CA ASP A 208 6.89 1.80 5.31
C ASP A 208 5.58 2.58 5.29
N VAL A 209 4.97 2.69 6.47
CA VAL A 209 3.72 3.40 6.70
C VAL A 209 3.94 4.81 7.26
N THR A 210 5.18 5.30 7.28
CA THR A 210 5.49 6.64 7.74
C THR A 210 4.65 7.66 7.00
N ASN A 211 3.85 8.44 7.74
CA ASN A 211 2.92 9.44 7.19
C ASN A 211 1.85 8.86 6.23
N ALA A 212 1.53 7.56 6.31
CA ALA A 212 0.52 6.91 5.47
C ALA A 212 -0.93 7.14 5.95
N MET A 213 -1.17 8.17 6.76
CA MET A 213 -2.49 8.69 7.09
C MET A 213 -2.45 10.21 7.09
N GLN A 214 -3.53 10.84 6.63
CA GLN A 214 -3.66 12.29 6.62
C GLN A 214 -4.93 12.73 7.31
N PHE A 215 -4.86 13.89 7.96
CA PHE A 215 -5.98 14.43 8.71
C PHE A 215 -6.21 15.90 8.35
N VAL A 216 -7.49 16.26 8.22
CA VAL A 216 -7.91 17.65 8.00
C VAL A 216 -9.00 18.02 9.00
N VAL A 217 -8.81 19.11 9.75
CA VAL A 217 -9.83 19.60 10.68
C VAL A 217 -10.97 20.25 9.90
N LEU A 218 -12.21 19.91 10.24
CA LEU A 218 -13.37 20.56 9.65
C LEU A 218 -13.51 22.00 10.18
N PRO A 219 -13.81 22.99 9.33
CA PRO A 219 -13.96 24.39 9.74
C PRO A 219 -15.30 24.68 10.45
N ASP A 220 -16.19 23.70 10.56
CA ASP A 220 -17.56 23.81 11.07
C ASP A 220 -17.68 23.77 12.61
N GLN A 221 -16.55 23.73 13.32
CA GLN A 221 -16.47 23.66 14.79
C GLN A 221 -17.07 22.40 15.41
N THR A 222 -17.28 21.32 14.64
CA THR A 222 -17.94 20.09 15.12
C THR A 222 -17.05 19.17 15.96
N ASN A 223 -15.82 19.57 16.33
CA ASN A 223 -14.80 18.69 16.92
C ASN A 223 -14.57 17.39 16.10
N ARG A 224 -14.73 17.48 14.77
CA ARG A 224 -14.48 16.38 13.84
C ARG A 224 -13.33 16.71 12.89
N CYS A 225 -12.80 15.68 12.26
CA CYS A 225 -11.81 15.78 11.22
C CYS A 225 -12.10 14.78 10.10
N ILE A 226 -11.56 15.02 8.92
CA ILE A 226 -11.54 14.06 7.83
C ILE A 226 -10.22 13.29 7.90
N VAL A 227 -10.31 11.97 7.84
CA VAL A 227 -9.22 11.02 7.73
C VAL A 227 -9.13 10.54 6.28
N PHE A 228 -7.91 10.54 5.75
CA PHE A 228 -7.59 9.95 4.46
C PHE A 228 -6.55 8.86 4.64
N PRO A 229 -6.76 7.64 4.09
CA PRO A 229 -5.68 6.68 3.95
C PRO A 229 -4.64 7.25 2.97
N GLY A 230 -3.39 7.34 3.41
CA GLY A 230 -2.25 7.70 2.57
C GLY A 230 -1.57 6.44 2.00
N PRO A 231 -0.76 6.57 0.95
CA PRO A 231 -0.09 5.43 0.35
C PRO A 231 1.06 4.97 1.27
N PRO A 232 1.15 3.69 1.66
CA PRO A 232 2.39 3.17 2.19
C PRO A 232 3.42 3.06 1.05
N SER A 233 4.70 3.09 1.40
CA SER A 233 5.77 2.66 0.49
C SER A 233 5.96 1.15 0.60
N LEU A 234 6.09 0.43 -0.51
CA LEU A 234 6.47 -0.99 -0.51
C LEU A 234 7.77 -1.23 -1.27
N ALA A 235 8.71 -1.89 -0.60
CA ALA A 235 9.87 -2.55 -1.17
C ALA A 235 9.68 -4.07 -1.20
N VAL A 236 10.16 -4.72 -2.25
CA VAL A 236 9.96 -6.16 -2.50
C VAL A 236 11.32 -6.81 -2.59
N ASP A 237 11.69 -7.73 -1.71
CA ASP A 237 12.90 -8.57 -1.81
C ASP A 237 12.58 -9.94 -2.43
N VAL A 238 13.43 -10.42 -3.33
CA VAL A 238 13.31 -11.74 -3.99
C VAL A 238 14.60 -12.50 -3.75
N THR A 239 14.53 -13.63 -3.03
CA THR A 239 15.70 -14.43 -2.60
C THR A 239 15.57 -15.90 -2.95
#